data_AF-A0A519HGL2-F1
#
_entry.id   AF-A0A519HGL2-F1
#
_cell.length_a   1.000
_cell.length_b   1.000
_cell.length_c   1.000
_cell.angle_alpha   90.00
_cell.angle_beta   90.00
_cell.angle_gamma   90.00
#
_symmetry.space_group_name_H-M   'P 1'
#
loop_
_entity.id
_entity.type
_entity.pdbx_description
1 polymer ?
#
loop_
_entity_poly.entity_id
_entity_poly.type
_entity_poly.pdbx_seq_one_letter_code
_entity_poly.pdbx_strand_id
1 'polypeptide(L)'
;MSLQEMEALRARFRARAIEDLDPIRTWLATGERASDAIERMIHNLAGAAGTFGYPDLHQAASRVDDALCAGSVPDASDGRALIAAIVALPR
;
A
#
# COMPACT_ATOMS: atom_id res chain seq x y z
N MET A 1 6.15 24.65 2.52
CA MET A 1 6.45 23.39 3.22
C MET A 1 7.95 23.25 3.32
N SER A 2 8.46 23.28 4.55
CA SER A 2 9.84 23.03 4.93
C SER A 2 10.20 21.55 4.80
N LEU A 3 11.49 21.25 4.81
CA LEU A 3 12.00 19.87 4.80
C LEU A 3 11.54 19.07 6.02
N GLN A 4 11.43 19.73 7.18
CA GLN A 4 10.98 19.10 8.43
C GLN A 4 9.49 18.70 8.36
N GLU A 5 8.65 19.56 7.78
CA GLU A 5 7.23 19.24 7.57
C GLU A 5 7.05 18.06 6.61
N MET A 6 7.82 18.02 5.51
CA MET A 6 7.79 16.89 4.58
C MET A 6 8.24 15.58 5.25
N GLU A 7 9.32 15.61 6.04
CA GLU A 7 9.77 14.39 6.72
C GLU A 7 8.76 13.90 7.77
N ALA A 8 8.08 14.81 8.47
CA ALA A 8 6.99 14.43 9.37
C ALA A 8 5.82 13.77 8.63
N LEU A 9 5.49 14.23 7.41
CA LEU A 9 4.48 13.59 6.56
C LEU A 9 4.94 12.21 6.08
N ARG A 10 6.20 12.06 5.67
CA ARG A 10 6.76 10.74 5.31
C ARG A 10 6.71 9.77 6.48
N ALA A 11 7.10 10.21 7.68
CA ALA A 11 7.06 9.37 8.87
C ALA A 11 5.64 8.89 9.19
N ARG A 12 4.64 9.77 9.09
CA ARG A 12 3.22 9.41 9.27
C ARG A 12 2.74 8.43 8.20
N PHE A 13 3.12 8.64 6.94
CA PHE A 13 2.81 7.70 5.86
C PHE A 13 3.39 6.32 6.14
N ARG A 14 4.67 6.22 6.55
CA ARG A 14 5.32 4.94 6.86
C ARG A 14 4.64 4.22 8.03
N ALA A 15 4.38 4.95 9.12
CA ALA A 15 3.67 4.40 10.28
C ALA A 15 2.31 3.83 9.88
N ARG A 16 1.57 4.59 9.06
CA ARG A 16 0.26 4.15 8.58
C ARG A 16 0.34 2.94 7.66
N ALA A 17 1.28 2.91 6.71
CA ALA A 17 1.47 1.77 5.83
C ALA A 17 1.80 0.48 6.60
N ILE A 18 2.57 0.61 7.69
CA ILE A 18 2.89 -0.51 8.60
C ILE A 18 1.64 -0.96 9.39
N GLU A 19 0.80 -0.04 9.86
CA GLU A 19 -0.47 -0.37 10.53
C GLU A 19 -1.47 -1.07 9.60
N ASP A 20 -1.53 -0.65 8.33
CA ASP A 20 -2.42 -1.25 7.32
C ASP A 20 -1.92 -2.63 6.85
N LEU A 21 -0.69 -3.05 7.20
CA LEU A 21 -0.07 -4.29 6.74
C LEU A 21 -0.85 -5.54 7.13
N ASP A 22 -1.25 -5.67 8.40
CA ASP A 22 -1.91 -6.88 8.89
C ASP A 22 -3.32 -7.09 8.29
N PRO A 23 -4.17 -6.05 8.16
CA PRO A 23 -5.40 -6.13 7.40
C PRO A 23 -5.18 -6.56 5.94
N ILE A 24 -4.20 -5.97 5.25
CA ILE A 24 -3.89 -6.29 3.85
C ILE A 24 -3.41 -7.74 3.72
N ARG A 25 -2.51 -8.20 4.60
CA ARG A 25 -2.03 -9.59 4.61
C ARG A 25 -3.15 -10.59 4.83
N THR A 26 -4.05 -10.27 5.76
CA THR A 26 -5.20 -11.12 6.07
C THR A 26 -6.11 -11.23 4.85
N TRP A 27 -6.46 -10.09 4.24
CA TRP A 27 -7.28 -10.07 3.04
C TRP A 27 -6.65 -10.86 1.89
N LEU A 28 -5.38 -10.63 1.57
CA LEU A 28 -4.66 -11.35 0.50
C LEU A 28 -4.63 -12.86 0.73
N ALA A 29 -4.61 -13.32 1.98
CA ALA A 29 -4.64 -14.75 2.32
C ALA A 29 -6.03 -15.38 2.12
N THR A 30 -7.12 -14.61 2.21
CA THR A 30 -8.48 -15.12 1.96
C THR A 30 -8.77 -15.34 0.49
N GLY A 31 -8.20 -14.51 -0.40
CA GLY A 31 -8.55 -14.51 -1.82
C GLY A 31 -9.97 -14.01 -2.11
N GLU A 32 -10.64 -13.42 -1.12
CA GLU A 32 -11.98 -12.86 -1.27
C GLU A 32 -11.95 -11.44 -1.86
N ARG A 33 -13.12 -10.96 -2.27
CA ARG A 33 -13.27 -9.58 -2.73
C ARG A 33 -12.88 -8.61 -1.62
N ALA A 34 -12.16 -7.56 -1.97
CA ALA A 34 -11.81 -6.50 -1.03
C ALA A 34 -13.07 -5.84 -0.44
N SER A 35 -12.98 -5.45 0.83
CA SER A 35 -13.92 -4.50 1.41
C SER A 35 -13.51 -3.08 1.05
N ASP A 36 -14.44 -2.13 1.13
CA ASP A 36 -14.18 -0.69 0.91
C ASP A 36 -13.02 -0.16 1.75
N ALA A 37 -12.81 -0.74 2.95
CA ALA A 37 -11.70 -0.39 3.81
C ALA A 37 -10.35 -0.79 3.21
N ILE A 38 -10.26 -2.00 2.65
CA ILE A 38 -9.06 -2.50 1.97
C ILE A 38 -8.81 -1.72 0.68
N GLU A 39 -9.84 -1.51 -0.14
CA GLU A 39 -9.72 -0.71 -1.38
C GLU A 39 -9.15 0.67 -1.07
N ARG A 40 -9.65 1.35 -0.04
CA ARG A 40 -9.14 2.65 0.37
C ARG A 40 -7.70 2.61 0.90
N MET A 41 -7.31 1.55 1.62
CA MET A 41 -5.91 1.39 2.08
C MET A 41 -4.97 1.25 0.88
N ILE A 42 -5.30 0.38 -0.07
CA ILE A 42 -4.50 0.14 -1.28
C ILE A 42 -4.41 1.41 -2.13
N HIS A 43 -5.54 2.06 -2.37
CA HIS A 43 -5.60 3.30 -3.16
C HIS A 43 -4.74 4.41 -2.55
N ASN A 44 -4.81 4.57 -1.22
CA ASN A 44 -3.99 5.54 -0.51
C ASN A 44 -2.49 5.22 -0.61
N LEU A 45 -2.10 3.93 -0.51
CA LEU A 45 -0.72 3.50 -0.70
C LEU A 45 -0.22 3.81 -2.11
N ALA A 46 -1.02 3.48 -3.13
CA ALA A 46 -0.69 3.75 -4.53
C ALA A 46 -0.49 5.26 -4.78
N GLY A 47 -1.42 6.10 -4.31
CA GLY A 47 -1.36 7.55 -4.51
C GLY A 47 -0.23 8.23 -3.72
N ALA A 48 -0.05 7.87 -2.44
CA ALA A 48 0.88 8.58 -1.57
C ALA A 48 2.34 8.12 -1.71
N ALA A 49 2.58 6.84 -2.03
CA ALA A 49 3.95 6.31 -2.13
C ALA A 49 4.80 7.03 -3.17
N GLY A 50 4.22 7.38 -4.33
CA GLY A 50 4.90 8.14 -5.37
C GLY A 50 5.31 9.54 -4.92
N THR A 51 4.45 10.21 -4.16
CA THR A 51 4.72 11.56 -3.63
C THR A 51 5.84 11.56 -2.60
N PHE A 52 5.90 10.51 -1.76
CA PHE A 52 6.89 10.43 -0.69
C PHE A 52 8.23 9.80 -1.09
N GLY A 53 8.35 9.29 -2.32
CA GLY A 53 9.59 8.76 -2.87
C GLY A 53 9.80 7.27 -2.61
N TYR A 54 8.73 6.48 -2.57
CA TYR A 54 8.77 5.02 -2.40
C TYR A 54 8.35 4.33 -3.70
N PRO A 55 9.22 4.26 -4.73
CA PRO A 55 8.85 3.79 -6.07
C PRO A 55 8.43 2.32 -6.09
N ASP A 56 9.09 1.45 -5.32
CA ASP A 56 8.75 0.03 -5.28
C ASP A 56 7.39 -0.21 -4.64
N LEU A 57 7.09 0.52 -3.55
CA LEU A 57 5.78 0.49 -2.91
C LEU A 57 4.70 1.08 -3.83
N HIS A 58 5.00 2.19 -4.51
CA HIS A 58 4.08 2.78 -5.48
C HIS A 58 3.74 1.78 -6.59
N GLN A 59 4.75 1.17 -7.20
CA GLN A 59 4.54 0.20 -8.27
C GLN A 59 3.72 -1.01 -7.78
N ALA A 60 4.07 -1.58 -6.64
CA ALA A 60 3.38 -2.75 -6.11
C ALA A 60 1.93 -2.43 -5.70
N ALA A 61 1.71 -1.29 -5.03
CA ALA A 61 0.37 -0.86 -4.63
C ALA A 61 -0.51 -0.53 -5.84
N SER A 62 0.04 0.12 -6.88
CA SER A 62 -0.73 0.45 -8.08
C SER A 62 -1.23 -0.79 -8.82
N ARG A 63 -0.44 -1.86 -8.92
CA ARG A 63 -0.92 -3.11 -9.56
C ARG A 63 -2.08 -3.73 -8.81
N VAL A 64 -2.00 -3.71 -7.48
CA VAL A 64 -3.10 -4.19 -6.63
C VAL A 64 -4.32 -3.26 -6.77
N ASP A 65 -4.14 -1.94 -6.79
CA ASP A 65 -5.20 -0.95 -6.97
C ASP A 65 -5.91 -1.10 -8.33
N ASP A 66 -5.14 -1.33 -9.40
CA ASP A 66 -5.65 -1.55 -10.75
C ASP A 66 -6.53 -2.81 -10.83
N ALA A 67 -6.12 -3.90 -10.18
CA ALA A 67 -6.93 -5.12 -10.10
C ALA A 67 -8.25 -4.86 -9.35
N LEU A 68 -8.20 -4.15 -8.22
CA LEU A 68 -9.40 -3.79 -7.46
C LEU A 68 -10.34 -2.89 -8.28
N CYS A 69 -9.81 -1.89 -8.99
CA CYS A 69 -10.58 -1.02 -9.88
C CYS A 69 -11.22 -1.79 -11.04
N ALA A 70 -10.58 -2.85 -11.53
CA ALA A 70 -11.13 -3.76 -12.53
C ALA A 70 -12.19 -4.73 -11.95
N GLY A 71 -12.44 -4.68 -10.63
CA GLY A 71 -13.36 -5.59 -9.94
C GLY A 71 -12.80 -7.01 -9.79
N SER A 72 -11.49 -7.19 -9.91
CA SER A 72 -10.81 -8.48 -9.79
C SER A 72 -10.02 -8.60 -8.48
N VAL A 73 -9.65 -9.83 -8.13
CA VAL A 73 -8.71 -10.10 -7.04
C VAL A 73 -7.29 -9.98 -7.61
N PRO A 74 -6.35 -9.27 -6.96
CA PRO A 74 -4.97 -9.19 -7.42
C PRO A 74 -4.32 -10.57 -7.47
N ASP A 75 -3.34 -10.73 -8.35
CA ASP A 75 -2.59 -11.97 -8.38
C ASP A 75 -1.72 -12.15 -7.11
N ALA A 76 -1.40 -13.41 -6.80
CA ALA A 76 -0.64 -13.72 -5.59
C ALA A 76 0.79 -13.15 -5.61
N SER A 77 1.37 -12.88 -6.79
CA SER A 77 2.69 -12.27 -6.93
C SER A 77 2.68 -10.80 -6.56
N ASP A 78 1.70 -10.04 -7.04
CA ASP A 78 1.49 -8.62 -6.76
C ASP A 78 1.16 -8.41 -5.30
N GLY A 79 0.32 -9.28 -4.70
CA GLY A 79 0.07 -9.28 -3.26
C GLY A 79 1.36 -9.50 -2.44
N ARG A 80 2.20 -10.46 -2.82
CA ARG A 80 3.51 -10.69 -2.17
C ARG A 80 4.46 -9.51 -2.35
N ALA A 81 4.49 -8.90 -3.53
CA ALA A 81 5.33 -7.74 -3.83
C ALA A 81 4.93 -6.53 -2.97
N LEU A 82 3.62 -6.28 -2.82
CA LEU A 82 3.10 -5.23 -1.95
C LEU A 82 3.51 -5.43 -0.50
N ILE A 83 3.32 -6.65 0.04
CA ILE A 83 3.72 -6.99 1.41
C ILE A 83 5.22 -6.75 1.61
N ALA A 84 6.05 -7.22 0.67
CA ALA A 84 7.49 -7.05 0.74
C ALA A 84 7.90 -5.56 0.72
N ALA A 85 7.25 -4.74 -0.11
CA ALA A 85 7.52 -3.31 -0.19
C ALA A 85 7.13 -2.55 1.09
N ILE A 86 6.01 -2.90 1.73
CA ILE A 86 5.61 -2.31 3.02
C ILE A 86 6.62 -2.69 4.12
N VAL A 87 7.04 -3.97 4.17
CA VAL A 87 8.02 -4.45 5.15
C VAL A 87 9.40 -3.80 4.98
N ALA A 88 9.76 -3.42 3.76
CA ALA A 88 11.02 -2.74 3.46
C ALA A 88 11.03 -1.24 3.83
N LEU A 89 9.90 -0.67 4.27
CA LEU A 89 9.85 0.74 4.65
C LEU A 89 10.79 1.05 5.85
N PRO A 90 11.47 2.20 5.83
CA PRO A 90 12.24 2.66 6.99
C PRO A 90 11.35 2.81 8.23
N ARG A 91 11.82 2.35 9.38
CA ARG A 91 11.14 2.59 10.67
C ARG A 91 11.35 4.02 11.15
#